data_AF-A0A0S2S969-F1
#
_entry.id   AF-A0A0S2S969-F1
#
_cell.length_a   1.000
_cell.length_b   1.000
_cell.length_c   1.000
_cell.angle_alpha   90.00
_cell.angle_beta   90.00
_cell.angle_gamma   90.00
#
_symmetry.space_group_name_H-M   'P 1'
#
loop_
_entity.id
_entity.type
_entity.pdbx_description
1 polymer ?
#
loop_
_entity_poly.entity_id
_entity_poly.type
_entity_poly.pdbx_seq_one_letter_code
_entity_poly.pdbx_strand_id
1 'polypeptide(L)'
;MKQEYIAVTLPRKLKRFGIAWLSAALVLSGGGPGLLSDGKASAEPASLVETGVQSSPTTVAASVYADVYVPDKLRIHDIQGAAHRSPYEGKKVTDVEGIVTMVKGSSFFIQEADDKVDQDEKTSEAILVYKPGSGVQVGDEVWASGSVKEYTERTYASKPVDLTTTEIVASSVSVVAKDRPLPSPILLGKEGRVMPTSVVDNDGMTVFDPQEDGLDYFESLEAMRVELRDARVIGPYGYEIPVRIDNGTDTGEVLTEAGGLMLTEASLNPQRILIDAKPAVPLKTGDRFAGPITGIVSYSFSNFKLLPERLPDIVSGAFQPANTRLVQDDHKLTVASFNVENFDPGDGKRIEQLGQAIAVNLNHPDIVGLLEVQDNNGEKDDGTTDASESFRVLIEAIRAHGGRSILLQI
;
A
#
# COMPACT_ATOMS: atom_id res chain seq x y z
N MET A 1 0.44 -2.35 23.36
CA MET A 1 0.93 -0.95 23.42
C MET A 1 -0.26 0.01 23.38
N LYS A 2 -0.48 0.84 24.41
CA LYS A 2 -1.58 1.85 24.47
C LYS A 2 -1.13 3.09 25.29
N GLN A 3 -1.87 4.18 25.20
CA GLN A 3 -1.68 5.50 25.85
C GLN A 3 -0.62 6.45 25.25
N GLU A 4 0.66 6.10 25.15
CA GLU A 4 1.71 7.10 24.76
C GLU A 4 1.50 7.74 23.38
N TYR A 5 0.99 6.96 22.41
CA TYR A 5 0.77 7.43 21.02
C TYR A 5 -0.20 8.63 20.92
N ILE A 6 -1.14 8.73 21.87
CA ILE A 6 -2.14 9.82 21.95
C ILE A 6 -1.48 11.09 22.53
N ALA A 7 -0.62 10.94 23.54
CA ALA A 7 0.00 12.05 24.27
C ALA A 7 0.99 12.86 23.40
N VAL A 8 1.72 12.21 22.50
CA VAL A 8 2.79 12.83 21.68
C VAL A 8 2.27 13.38 20.35
N THR A 9 1.32 12.69 19.72
CA THR A 9 0.91 12.96 18.32
C THR A 9 -0.13 14.08 18.21
N LEU A 10 -1.12 14.09 19.11
CA LEU A 10 -2.23 15.05 19.07
C LEU A 10 -1.78 16.52 19.24
N PRO A 11 -0.86 16.86 20.18
CA PRO A 11 -0.37 18.24 20.32
C PRO A 11 0.46 18.75 19.14
N ARG A 12 1.06 17.85 18.35
CA ARG A 12 1.86 18.21 17.16
C ARG A 12 0.98 18.62 15.97
N LYS A 13 -0.18 17.97 15.76
CA LYS A 13 -1.12 18.39 14.70
C LYS A 13 -1.84 19.70 15.06
N LEU A 14 -2.30 19.86 16.31
CA LEU A 14 -3.08 21.04 16.72
C LEU A 14 -2.29 22.36 16.66
N LYS A 15 -0.98 22.34 16.86
CA LYS A 15 -0.13 23.55 16.71
C LYS A 15 -0.09 24.11 15.28
N ARG A 16 -0.51 23.37 14.26
CA ARG A 16 -0.58 23.85 12.87
C ARG A 16 -1.80 24.74 12.57
N PHE A 17 -2.78 24.78 13.48
CA PHE A 17 -4.07 25.47 13.29
C PHE A 17 -4.32 26.61 14.29
N GLY A 18 -3.30 27.10 15.01
CA GLY A 18 -3.38 28.30 15.85
C GLY A 18 -4.24 28.20 17.12
N ILE A 19 -4.93 27.08 17.36
CA ILE A 19 -5.82 26.91 18.52
C ILE A 19 -5.02 26.89 19.83
N ALA A 20 -5.19 27.92 20.65
CA ALA A 20 -4.61 28.01 21.98
C ALA A 20 -5.65 27.74 23.07
N TRP A 21 -5.31 26.84 23.99
CA TRP A 21 -6.03 26.46 25.21
C TRP A 21 -7.31 25.63 25.07
N LEU A 22 -7.26 24.40 25.60
CA LEU A 22 -8.39 23.73 26.23
C LEU A 22 -7.92 23.15 27.57
N SER A 23 -8.45 23.65 28.68
CA SER A 23 -7.94 23.35 30.03
C SER A 23 -8.62 22.12 30.63
N ALA A 24 -7.96 20.96 30.56
CA ALA A 24 -8.41 19.76 31.25
C ALA A 24 -8.08 19.85 32.76
N ALA A 25 -9.09 20.08 33.60
CA ALA A 25 -8.94 20.09 35.05
C ALA A 25 -8.98 18.65 35.61
N LEU A 26 -7.87 18.18 36.19
CA LEU A 26 -7.80 16.91 36.90
C LEU A 26 -7.72 17.16 38.41
N VAL A 27 -8.73 16.69 39.16
CA VAL A 27 -8.74 16.79 40.62
C VAL A 27 -7.94 15.65 41.23
N LEU A 28 -6.88 15.98 41.97
CA LEU A 28 -6.14 15.04 42.81
C LEU A 28 -6.49 15.26 44.28
N SER A 29 -6.93 14.19 44.96
CA SER A 29 -7.02 14.12 46.41
C SER A 29 -6.32 12.86 46.90
N GLY A 30 -5.19 13.03 47.59
CA GLY A 30 -4.40 11.92 48.15
C GLY A 30 -4.52 11.86 49.67
N GLY A 31 -4.39 10.65 50.24
CA GLY A 31 -4.34 10.42 51.68
C GLY A 31 -4.11 8.95 52.02
N GLY A 32 -3.00 8.63 52.68
CA GLY A 32 -2.77 7.37 53.41
C GLY A 32 -2.64 7.66 54.92
N PRO A 33 -1.92 6.85 55.72
CA PRO A 33 -1.34 5.52 55.46
C PRO A 33 -1.80 4.44 56.48
N GLY A 34 -1.38 3.16 56.33
CA GLY A 34 -1.79 2.05 57.22
C GLY A 34 -0.75 0.94 57.39
N LEU A 35 -0.42 0.63 58.66
CA LEU A 35 0.71 -0.15 59.20
C LEU A 35 0.72 -1.70 59.03
N LEU A 36 1.95 -2.28 59.04
CA LEU A 36 2.39 -3.59 59.61
C LEU A 36 1.82 -4.93 59.04
N SER A 37 2.50 -6.08 59.03
CA SER A 37 3.94 -6.48 59.15
C SER A 37 4.10 -7.96 58.61
N ASP A 38 5.15 -8.78 58.77
CA ASP A 38 6.34 -8.82 59.64
C ASP A 38 7.45 -9.78 59.12
N GLY A 39 8.73 -9.49 59.44
CA GLY A 39 9.81 -10.50 59.56
C GLY A 39 10.46 -11.12 58.30
N LYS A 40 11.73 -11.58 58.25
CA LYS A 40 12.93 -11.55 59.14
C LYS A 40 14.19 -11.89 58.27
N ALA A 41 15.46 -11.60 58.63
CA ALA A 41 16.07 -10.58 59.48
C ALA A 41 17.63 -10.58 59.36
N SER A 42 18.26 -9.40 59.46
CA SER A 42 19.58 -9.11 60.08
C SER A 42 20.93 -9.69 59.56
N ALA A 43 21.69 -8.83 58.87
CA ALA A 43 23.11 -8.43 59.11
C ALA A 43 24.28 -9.43 59.36
N GLU A 44 25.21 -9.46 58.38
CA GLU A 44 26.68 -9.18 58.48
C GLU A 44 27.67 -10.12 59.28
N PRO A 45 29.03 -9.99 59.18
CA PRO A 45 29.84 -11.14 58.67
C PRO A 45 31.13 -11.53 59.46
N ALA A 46 31.73 -12.69 59.15
CA ALA A 46 33.16 -13.00 59.42
C ALA A 46 33.76 -14.22 58.68
N SER A 47 35.07 -14.13 58.34
CA SER A 47 36.11 -15.18 58.17
C SER A 47 35.99 -16.37 57.19
N LEU A 48 36.83 -16.34 56.13
CA LEU A 48 37.95 -17.26 55.78
C LEU A 48 37.83 -18.78 56.14
N VAL A 49 38.24 -19.75 55.31
CA VAL A 49 39.56 -19.97 54.64
C VAL A 49 39.43 -20.71 53.27
N GLU A 50 40.51 -20.72 52.50
CA GLU A 50 40.75 -21.32 51.17
C GLU A 50 40.31 -22.78 50.94
N THR A 51 39.96 -23.11 49.70
CA THR A 51 40.82 -23.93 48.80
C THR A 51 40.53 -23.59 47.34
N GLY A 52 41.57 -23.43 46.52
CA GLY A 52 41.42 -23.03 45.11
C GLY A 52 41.35 -24.22 44.16
N VAL A 53 40.30 -24.29 43.34
CA VAL A 53 40.22 -25.15 42.15
C VAL A 53 39.88 -24.28 40.95
N GLN A 54 40.78 -24.21 39.96
CA GLN A 54 40.50 -23.54 38.68
C GLN A 54 39.55 -24.39 37.83
N SER A 55 38.25 -24.18 38.00
CA SER A 55 37.26 -24.61 37.01
C SER A 55 37.29 -23.66 35.81
N SER A 56 38.21 -23.88 34.87
CA SER A 56 38.18 -23.20 33.58
C SER A 56 36.82 -23.42 32.92
N PRO A 57 36.07 -22.37 32.52
CA PRO A 57 34.82 -22.55 31.81
C PRO A 57 35.12 -23.21 30.47
N THR A 58 34.67 -24.46 30.29
CA THR A 58 34.69 -25.11 28.98
C THR A 58 33.64 -24.44 28.11
N THR A 59 34.05 -23.40 27.38
CA THR A 59 33.24 -22.82 26.31
C THR A 59 33.03 -23.89 25.24
N VAL A 60 31.92 -24.62 25.34
CA VAL A 60 31.45 -25.48 24.26
C VAL A 60 31.06 -24.54 23.12
N ALA A 61 32.01 -24.33 22.20
CA ALA A 61 31.75 -23.61 20.98
C ALA A 61 30.77 -24.44 20.15
N ALA A 62 29.48 -24.12 20.28
CA ALA A 62 28.45 -24.57 19.36
C ALA A 62 28.76 -23.94 18.00
N SER A 63 29.60 -24.63 17.21
CA SER A 63 29.75 -24.35 15.80
C SER A 63 28.41 -24.61 15.13
N VAL A 64 27.62 -23.55 15.00
CA VAL A 64 26.50 -23.50 14.08
C VAL A 64 27.11 -23.59 12.69
N TYR A 65 27.24 -24.82 12.21
CA TYR A 65 27.28 -25.08 10.78
C TYR A 65 25.93 -24.63 10.25
N ALA A 66 25.86 -23.38 9.78
CA ALA A 66 24.89 -23.05 8.76
C ALA A 66 25.25 -23.95 7.58
N ASP A 67 24.40 -24.92 7.26
CA ASP A 67 24.55 -25.71 6.06
C ASP A 67 24.48 -24.74 4.88
N VAL A 68 25.64 -24.46 4.29
CA VAL A 68 25.76 -23.56 3.15
C VAL A 68 25.16 -24.33 1.97
N TYR A 69 23.88 -24.11 1.73
CA TYR A 69 23.21 -24.59 0.53
C TYR A 69 23.95 -24.00 -0.67
N VAL A 70 24.63 -24.88 -1.41
CA VAL A 70 25.26 -24.58 -2.69
C VAL A 70 24.50 -25.40 -3.73
N PRO A 71 23.60 -24.77 -4.51
CA PRO A 71 22.85 -25.47 -5.54
C PRO A 71 23.77 -25.95 -6.66
N ASP A 72 23.54 -27.15 -7.20
CA ASP A 72 24.30 -27.71 -8.34
C ASP A 72 24.21 -26.83 -9.60
N LYS A 73 23.10 -26.08 -9.75
CA LYS A 73 22.93 -24.96 -10.67
C LYS A 73 22.14 -23.87 -9.94
N LEU A 74 22.68 -22.66 -9.89
CA LEU A 74 22.00 -21.49 -9.32
C LEU A 74 20.70 -21.16 -10.08
N ARG A 75 19.62 -20.96 -9.32
CA ARG A 75 18.26 -20.68 -9.76
C ARG A 75 17.80 -19.27 -9.37
N ILE A 76 16.63 -18.86 -9.85
CA ILE A 76 16.07 -17.55 -9.50
C ILE A 76 15.60 -17.52 -8.03
N HIS A 77 14.91 -18.56 -7.56
CA HIS A 77 14.55 -18.71 -6.14
C HIS A 77 15.76 -18.62 -5.19
N ASP A 78 16.92 -19.16 -5.55
CA ASP A 78 18.16 -19.04 -4.76
C ASP A 78 18.63 -17.58 -4.61
N ILE A 79 18.44 -16.79 -5.66
CA ILE A 79 18.89 -15.40 -5.73
C ILE A 79 17.91 -14.49 -4.99
N GLN A 80 16.61 -14.75 -5.09
CA GLN A 80 15.59 -14.02 -4.32
C GLN A 80 15.66 -14.38 -2.84
N GLY A 81 15.50 -15.67 -2.53
CA GLY A 81 15.39 -16.18 -1.16
C GLY A 81 14.08 -15.79 -0.46
N ALA A 82 13.84 -16.41 0.69
CA ALA A 82 12.71 -16.12 1.56
C ALA A 82 13.03 -14.96 2.53
N ALA A 83 13.32 -13.77 2.00
CA ALA A 83 13.61 -12.57 2.78
C ALA A 83 13.49 -11.28 1.93
N HIS A 84 13.20 -10.15 2.60
CA HIS A 84 13.09 -8.79 2.04
C HIS A 84 14.34 -8.20 1.36
N ARG A 85 15.44 -8.97 1.24
CA ARG A 85 16.70 -8.59 0.58
C ARG A 85 17.41 -9.87 0.14
N SER A 86 17.90 -9.88 -1.09
CA SER A 86 18.58 -11.02 -1.71
C SER A 86 19.75 -11.55 -0.86
N PRO A 87 19.80 -12.88 -0.56
CA PRO A 87 20.99 -13.50 0.02
C PRO A 87 22.19 -13.48 -0.95
N TYR A 88 22.01 -13.04 -2.20
CA TYR A 88 23.05 -12.85 -3.22
C TYR A 88 23.42 -11.39 -3.47
N GLU A 89 22.91 -10.40 -2.73
CA GLU A 89 23.28 -8.98 -2.90
C GLU A 89 24.81 -8.79 -2.97
N GLY A 90 25.26 -8.04 -3.98
CA GLY A 90 26.67 -7.71 -4.20
C GLY A 90 27.53 -8.86 -4.71
N LYS A 91 27.01 -10.10 -4.73
CA LYS A 91 27.67 -11.25 -5.37
C LYS A 91 27.52 -11.17 -6.88
N LYS A 92 28.35 -11.95 -7.58
CA LYS A 92 28.20 -12.21 -9.01
C LYS A 92 27.46 -13.52 -9.24
N VAL A 93 26.63 -13.53 -10.27
CA VAL A 93 25.86 -14.68 -10.72
C VAL A 93 26.15 -14.93 -12.19
N THR A 94 26.13 -16.20 -12.59
CA THR A 94 26.53 -16.65 -13.92
C THR A 94 25.46 -17.58 -14.49
N ASP A 95 25.04 -17.28 -15.72
CA ASP A 95 24.12 -18.03 -16.56
C ASP A 95 22.80 -18.43 -15.85
N VAL A 96 22.26 -17.47 -15.10
CA VAL A 96 20.93 -17.53 -14.48
C VAL A 96 19.89 -17.65 -15.59
N GLU A 97 19.06 -18.67 -15.52
CA GLU A 97 18.19 -19.11 -16.61
C GLU A 97 16.74 -18.68 -16.39
N GLY A 98 16.12 -18.09 -17.40
CA GLY A 98 14.69 -17.75 -17.34
C GLY A 98 14.11 -17.37 -18.68
N ILE A 99 12.77 -17.35 -18.75
CA ILE A 99 11.99 -16.92 -19.91
C ILE A 99 11.62 -15.45 -19.70
N VAL A 100 11.87 -14.60 -20.71
CA VAL A 100 11.54 -13.17 -20.67
C VAL A 100 10.03 -13.00 -20.67
N THR A 101 9.47 -12.49 -19.57
CA THR A 101 8.02 -12.28 -19.39
C THR A 101 7.57 -10.88 -19.79
N MET A 102 8.39 -9.85 -19.54
CA MET A 102 8.10 -8.46 -19.91
C MET A 102 9.39 -7.65 -20.15
N VAL A 103 9.36 -6.71 -21.09
CA VAL A 103 10.47 -5.76 -21.36
C VAL A 103 10.02 -4.33 -21.04
N LYS A 104 10.71 -3.63 -20.13
CA LYS A 104 10.37 -2.28 -19.63
C LYS A 104 11.58 -1.33 -19.75
N GLY A 105 11.77 -0.76 -20.94
CA GLY A 105 12.79 0.26 -21.21
C GLY A 105 14.22 -0.30 -21.29
N SER A 106 15.02 -0.11 -20.24
CA SER A 106 16.40 -0.62 -20.13
C SER A 106 16.52 -1.93 -19.37
N SER A 107 15.41 -2.40 -18.79
CA SER A 107 15.34 -3.66 -18.03
C SER A 107 14.28 -4.58 -18.64
N PHE A 108 14.36 -5.86 -18.29
CA PHE A 108 13.34 -6.86 -18.57
C PHE A 108 13.22 -7.82 -17.39
N PHE A 109 12.08 -8.48 -17.28
CA PHE A 109 11.80 -9.48 -16.25
C PHE A 109 12.00 -10.86 -16.86
N ILE A 110 12.63 -11.76 -16.10
CA ILE A 110 12.70 -13.19 -16.43
C ILE A 110 12.07 -14.00 -15.30
N GLN A 111 11.47 -15.14 -15.64
CA GLN A 111 10.92 -16.10 -14.69
C GLN A 111 11.34 -17.52 -15.09
N GLU A 112 11.55 -18.40 -14.10
CA GLU A 112 11.80 -19.83 -14.33
C GLU A 112 10.65 -20.47 -15.15
N ALA A 113 10.96 -21.55 -15.84
CA ALA A 113 9.94 -22.34 -16.52
C ALA A 113 9.19 -23.23 -15.51
N ASP A 114 7.91 -23.51 -15.77
CA ASP A 114 7.02 -24.31 -14.89
C ASP A 114 7.58 -25.69 -14.48
N ASP A 115 8.56 -26.23 -15.22
CA ASP A 115 9.25 -27.51 -14.94
C ASP A 115 10.53 -27.39 -14.10
N LYS A 116 10.90 -26.17 -13.66
CA LYS A 116 12.17 -25.85 -12.97
C LYS A 116 11.99 -25.20 -11.59
N VAL A 117 10.78 -24.79 -11.24
CA VAL A 117 10.44 -24.09 -9.98
C VAL A 117 10.57 -25.01 -8.74
N ASP A 118 10.87 -24.45 -7.57
CA ASP A 118 11.05 -25.14 -6.30
C ASP A 118 9.73 -25.57 -5.60
N GLN A 119 8.63 -24.86 -5.91
CA GLN A 119 7.30 -24.97 -5.29
C GLN A 119 7.23 -24.49 -3.82
N ASP A 120 8.15 -23.64 -3.36
CA ASP A 120 8.00 -22.91 -2.09
C ASP A 120 7.34 -21.53 -2.35
N GLU A 121 6.22 -21.28 -1.70
CA GLU A 121 5.51 -20.01 -1.79
C GLU A 121 6.27 -18.83 -1.12
N LYS A 122 7.41 -19.08 -0.45
CA LYS A 122 8.25 -18.04 0.15
C LYS A 122 9.35 -17.52 -0.79
N THR A 123 9.58 -18.13 -1.95
CA THR A 123 10.60 -17.70 -2.93
C THR A 123 9.95 -17.21 -4.22
N SER A 124 10.43 -16.08 -4.74
CA SER A 124 10.05 -15.65 -6.09
C SER A 124 10.86 -16.40 -7.14
N GLU A 125 10.15 -16.90 -8.15
CA GLU A 125 10.74 -17.56 -9.33
C GLU A 125 11.07 -16.60 -10.47
N ALA A 126 10.96 -15.30 -10.22
CA ALA A 126 11.21 -14.24 -11.19
C ALA A 126 12.18 -13.18 -10.66
N ILE A 127 12.83 -12.45 -11.56
CA ILE A 127 13.82 -11.43 -11.21
C ILE A 127 13.92 -10.33 -12.26
N LEU A 128 14.24 -9.11 -11.82
CA LEU A 128 14.51 -7.98 -12.69
C LEU A 128 15.94 -8.07 -13.27
N VAL A 129 16.09 -7.84 -14.58
CA VAL A 129 17.39 -7.82 -15.26
C VAL A 129 17.61 -6.47 -15.94
N TYR A 130 18.55 -5.68 -15.42
CA TYR A 130 18.99 -4.44 -16.05
C TYR A 130 20.05 -4.70 -17.11
N LYS A 131 19.70 -4.45 -18.37
CA LYS A 131 20.61 -4.54 -19.51
C LYS A 131 20.18 -3.60 -20.63
N PRO A 132 20.63 -2.33 -20.63
CA PRO A 132 20.45 -1.42 -21.74
C PRO A 132 20.89 -2.06 -23.07
N GLY A 133 20.03 -1.95 -24.08
CA GLY A 133 20.28 -2.47 -25.43
C GLY A 133 20.42 -4.01 -25.51
N SER A 134 19.75 -4.77 -24.63
CA SER A 134 19.75 -6.24 -24.67
C SER A 134 19.18 -6.82 -25.98
N GLY A 135 18.14 -6.20 -26.53
CA GLY A 135 17.47 -6.66 -27.75
C GLY A 135 16.59 -7.91 -27.60
N VAL A 136 16.39 -8.39 -26.35
CA VAL A 136 15.54 -9.55 -26.05
C VAL A 136 14.05 -9.24 -26.26
N GLN A 137 13.27 -10.29 -26.48
CA GLN A 137 11.83 -10.24 -26.71
C GLN A 137 11.09 -11.12 -25.70
N VAL A 138 9.82 -10.82 -25.44
CA VAL A 138 8.95 -11.65 -24.58
C VAL A 138 8.83 -13.04 -25.22
N GLY A 139 9.09 -14.09 -24.45
CA GLY A 139 9.21 -15.48 -24.94
C GLY A 139 10.61 -15.92 -25.36
N ASP A 140 11.64 -15.05 -25.27
CA ASP A 140 13.04 -15.50 -25.34
C ASP A 140 13.41 -16.25 -24.05
N GLU A 141 14.03 -17.42 -24.17
CA GLU A 141 14.74 -18.07 -23.06
C GLU A 141 16.17 -17.55 -23.04
N VAL A 142 16.61 -17.05 -21.89
CA VAL A 142 17.90 -16.37 -21.75
C VAL A 142 18.72 -16.93 -20.60
N TRP A 143 20.05 -16.82 -20.75
CA TRP A 143 21.00 -16.92 -19.65
C TRP A 143 21.57 -15.51 -19.35
N ALA A 144 21.41 -15.06 -18.11
CA ALA A 144 21.89 -13.77 -17.62
C ALA A 144 23.08 -13.93 -16.67
N SER A 145 24.13 -13.15 -16.90
CA SER A 145 25.35 -13.13 -16.07
C SER A 145 25.66 -11.69 -15.66
N GLY A 146 25.91 -11.44 -14.37
CA GLY A 146 26.05 -10.09 -13.82
C GLY A 146 26.35 -10.02 -12.32
N SER A 147 26.04 -8.87 -11.72
CA SER A 147 26.02 -8.69 -10.25
C SER A 147 24.59 -8.54 -9.77
N VAL A 148 24.24 -9.20 -8.66
CA VAL A 148 22.93 -9.02 -7.99
C VAL A 148 22.99 -7.79 -7.08
N LYS A 149 21.88 -7.05 -7.01
CA LYS A 149 21.80 -5.75 -6.33
C LYS A 149 20.37 -5.48 -5.87
N GLU A 150 20.24 -4.97 -4.64
CA GLU A 150 19.01 -4.31 -4.19
C GLU A 150 18.81 -2.96 -4.90
N TYR A 151 17.80 -2.87 -5.76
CA TYR A 151 17.49 -1.64 -6.50
C TYR A 151 16.29 -0.90 -5.90
N THR A 152 16.50 0.32 -5.42
CA THR A 152 15.39 1.24 -5.14
C THR A 152 14.81 1.75 -6.45
N GLU A 153 13.61 1.29 -6.78
CA GLU A 153 12.74 1.75 -7.86
C GLU A 153 12.37 3.26 -7.72
N ARG A 154 11.47 3.76 -8.57
CA ARG A 154 11.02 5.17 -8.47
C ARG A 154 10.34 5.44 -7.13
N THR A 155 10.73 6.54 -6.47
CA THR A 155 10.22 6.95 -5.15
C THR A 155 9.83 8.43 -5.10
N TYR A 156 9.10 8.82 -4.04
CA TYR A 156 8.72 10.20 -3.77
C TYR A 156 9.93 11.09 -3.42
N ALA A 157 9.81 12.40 -3.68
CA ALA A 157 10.86 13.39 -3.38
C ALA A 157 11.19 13.49 -1.87
N SER A 158 10.29 13.04 -1.00
CA SER A 158 10.48 12.91 0.45
C SER A 158 11.45 11.80 0.87
N LYS A 159 11.75 10.84 -0.03
CA LYS A 159 12.56 9.63 0.24
C LYS A 159 12.10 8.86 1.49
N PRO A 160 10.90 8.26 1.44
CA PRO A 160 10.48 7.29 2.46
C PRO A 160 11.46 6.12 2.56
N VAL A 161 11.32 5.31 3.61
CA VAL A 161 11.87 3.95 3.61
C VAL A 161 10.98 3.13 2.70
N ASP A 162 11.51 2.77 1.54
CA ASP A 162 10.89 1.93 0.52
C ASP A 162 11.56 0.55 0.54
N LEU A 163 10.82 -0.48 0.11
CA LEU A 163 11.42 -1.76 -0.29
C LEU A 163 12.31 -1.58 -1.51
N THR A 164 13.23 -2.51 -1.69
CA THR A 164 14.05 -2.63 -2.90
C THR A 164 13.44 -3.64 -3.86
N THR A 165 14.10 -3.86 -4.99
CA THR A 165 13.77 -4.92 -5.94
C THR A 165 15.06 -5.62 -6.32
N THR A 166 15.09 -6.94 -6.27
CA THR A 166 16.26 -7.76 -6.58
C THR A 166 16.56 -7.67 -8.08
N GLU A 167 17.70 -7.08 -8.43
CA GLU A 167 18.09 -6.79 -9.81
C GLU A 167 19.42 -7.48 -10.18
N ILE A 168 19.43 -8.24 -11.27
CA ILE A 168 20.67 -8.62 -11.96
C ILE A 168 21.11 -7.46 -12.85
N VAL A 169 22.15 -6.74 -12.43
CA VAL A 169 22.88 -5.78 -13.26
C VAL A 169 23.76 -6.59 -14.22
N ALA A 170 23.22 -6.92 -15.39
CA ALA A 170 23.80 -7.91 -16.28
C ALA A 170 24.99 -7.36 -17.09
N SER A 171 26.14 -8.03 -16.98
CA SER A 171 27.27 -7.84 -17.89
C SER A 171 27.01 -8.49 -19.27
N SER A 172 26.28 -9.60 -19.30
CA SER A 172 25.93 -10.32 -20.53
C SER A 172 24.58 -11.01 -20.40
N VAL A 173 23.88 -11.10 -21.53
CA VAL A 173 22.60 -11.80 -21.68
C VAL A 173 22.69 -12.57 -23.00
N SER A 174 22.44 -13.88 -22.95
CA SER A 174 22.50 -14.78 -24.11
C SER A 174 21.12 -15.37 -24.36
N VAL A 175 20.52 -15.13 -25.52
CA VAL A 175 19.28 -15.81 -25.94
C VAL A 175 19.62 -17.23 -26.39
N VAL A 176 19.10 -18.23 -25.69
CA VAL A 176 19.37 -19.66 -25.94
C VAL A 176 18.21 -20.35 -26.67
N ALA A 177 16.98 -19.85 -26.52
CA ALA A 177 15.83 -20.23 -27.34
C ALA A 177 14.90 -19.02 -27.55
N LYS A 178 13.98 -19.13 -28.52
CA LYS A 178 12.96 -18.13 -28.85
C LYS A 178 11.57 -18.77 -28.83
N ASP A 179 10.55 -17.91 -28.81
CA ASP A 179 9.13 -18.29 -28.95
C ASP A 179 8.70 -19.37 -27.94
N ARG A 180 9.26 -19.35 -26.73
CA ARG A 180 8.84 -20.21 -25.63
C ARG A 180 7.42 -19.84 -25.16
N PRO A 181 6.62 -20.81 -24.67
CA PRO A 181 5.46 -20.46 -23.85
C PRO A 181 5.93 -19.66 -22.63
N LEU A 182 5.18 -18.64 -22.26
CA LEU A 182 5.44 -17.92 -21.01
C LEU A 182 5.07 -18.82 -19.81
N PRO A 183 5.78 -18.70 -18.68
CA PRO A 183 5.41 -19.39 -17.45
C PRO A 183 3.95 -19.15 -17.05
N SER A 184 3.34 -20.15 -16.43
CA SER A 184 1.96 -20.08 -15.96
C SER A 184 1.82 -18.98 -14.91
N PRO A 185 0.79 -18.10 -15.00
CA PRO A 185 0.64 -17.01 -14.05
C PRO A 185 0.10 -17.52 -12.73
N ILE A 186 0.66 -17.08 -11.60
CA ILE A 186 0.08 -17.41 -10.29
C ILE A 186 -1.26 -16.68 -10.15
N LEU A 187 -2.35 -17.45 -10.08
CA LEU A 187 -3.69 -16.93 -9.84
C LEU A 187 -3.81 -16.45 -8.39
N LEU A 188 -4.21 -15.20 -8.19
CA LEU A 188 -4.33 -14.60 -6.86
C LEU A 188 -5.80 -14.55 -6.39
N GLY A 189 -6.01 -14.69 -5.07
CA GLY A 189 -7.32 -14.72 -4.43
C GLY A 189 -7.89 -16.14 -4.27
N LYS A 190 -9.20 -16.22 -3.98
CA LYS A 190 -9.94 -17.44 -3.57
C LYS A 190 -9.83 -18.67 -4.47
N GLU A 191 -9.40 -18.52 -5.72
CA GLU A 191 -9.26 -19.60 -6.71
C GLU A 191 -7.81 -20.08 -6.86
N GLY A 192 -6.86 -19.46 -6.15
CA GLY A 192 -5.43 -19.76 -6.19
C GLY A 192 -4.77 -19.35 -4.89
N ARG A 193 -3.72 -18.51 -4.96
CA ARG A 193 -2.97 -18.05 -3.79
C ARG A 193 -3.76 -17.00 -3.01
N VAL A 194 -4.17 -17.35 -1.80
CA VAL A 194 -4.92 -16.49 -0.86
C VAL A 194 -3.92 -15.71 0.00
N MET A 195 -4.18 -14.42 0.21
CA MET A 195 -3.30 -13.54 1.00
C MET A 195 -3.90 -13.11 2.35
N PRO A 196 -3.10 -12.70 3.34
CA PRO A 196 -3.62 -12.06 4.55
C PRO A 196 -4.36 -10.74 4.25
N THR A 197 -5.46 -10.47 4.98
CA THR A 197 -6.35 -9.30 4.77
C THR A 197 -6.38 -8.31 5.93
N SER A 198 -5.73 -8.60 7.04
CA SER A 198 -5.73 -7.75 8.25
C SER A 198 -4.40 -7.05 8.50
N VAL A 199 -3.29 -7.75 8.26
CA VAL A 199 -1.94 -7.35 8.67
C VAL A 199 -1.09 -6.97 7.46
N VAL A 200 -0.26 -5.94 7.61
CA VAL A 200 0.71 -5.50 6.57
C VAL A 200 2.08 -6.05 6.92
N ASP A 201 2.53 -5.74 8.13
CA ASP A 201 3.75 -6.17 8.82
C ASP A 201 3.39 -6.12 10.32
N ASN A 202 3.73 -7.14 11.12
CA ASN A 202 3.51 -7.14 12.57
C ASN A 202 4.77 -7.16 13.44
N ASP A 203 5.93 -7.49 12.89
CA ASP A 203 7.16 -7.70 13.65
C ASP A 203 8.30 -6.71 13.34
N GLY A 204 8.19 -5.97 12.23
CA GLY A 204 9.20 -5.06 11.70
C GLY A 204 10.09 -5.68 10.61
N MET A 205 9.53 -6.60 9.79
CA MET A 205 10.23 -7.36 8.74
C MET A 205 11.38 -8.26 9.26
N THR A 206 11.22 -8.89 10.44
CA THR A 206 12.27 -9.71 11.10
C THR A 206 12.12 -11.22 10.89
N VAL A 207 10.90 -11.69 10.62
CA VAL A 207 10.55 -13.04 10.17
C VAL A 207 9.90 -12.91 8.80
N PHE A 208 10.24 -13.79 7.85
CA PHE A 208 9.59 -13.79 6.55
C PHE A 208 8.37 -14.71 6.53
N ASP A 209 7.17 -14.16 6.65
CA ASP A 209 5.92 -14.94 6.62
C ASP A 209 4.78 -14.40 5.71
N PRO A 210 4.85 -14.73 4.40
CA PRO A 210 3.78 -14.48 3.42
C PRO A 210 2.37 -14.96 3.77
N GLN A 211 2.20 -15.79 4.82
CA GLN A 211 0.89 -16.27 5.26
C GLN A 211 0.22 -15.37 6.32
N GLU A 212 1.00 -14.60 7.09
CA GLU A 212 0.49 -13.65 8.10
C GLU A 212 0.60 -12.19 7.64
N ASP A 213 1.73 -11.81 7.03
CA ASP A 213 2.03 -10.43 6.66
C ASP A 213 1.86 -10.16 5.15
N GLY A 214 1.05 -9.14 4.84
CA GLY A 214 0.69 -8.79 3.45
C GLY A 214 1.80 -8.09 2.66
N LEU A 215 2.86 -7.64 3.33
CA LEU A 215 4.08 -7.12 2.71
C LEU A 215 4.89 -8.28 2.14
N ASP A 216 5.24 -9.26 2.97
CA ASP A 216 5.91 -10.52 2.64
C ASP A 216 5.17 -11.31 1.54
N TYR A 217 3.83 -11.28 1.58
CA TYR A 217 3.00 -11.88 0.53
C TYR A 217 3.34 -11.35 -0.87
N PHE A 218 3.50 -10.03 -1.03
CA PHE A 218 3.87 -9.46 -2.32
C PHE A 218 5.38 -9.54 -2.60
N GLU A 219 6.22 -9.54 -1.58
CA GLU A 219 7.67 -9.74 -1.72
C GLU A 219 7.99 -11.14 -2.29
N SER A 220 7.32 -12.18 -1.78
CA SER A 220 7.42 -13.55 -2.33
C SER A 220 6.83 -13.69 -3.75
N LEU A 221 6.23 -12.62 -4.30
CA LEU A 221 5.78 -12.52 -5.68
C LEU A 221 6.59 -11.50 -6.51
N GLU A 222 7.71 -10.96 -6.00
CA GLU A 222 8.49 -9.93 -6.69
C GLU A 222 8.85 -10.35 -8.13
N ALA A 223 8.65 -9.48 -9.11
CA ALA A 223 8.88 -9.75 -10.54
C ALA A 223 8.03 -10.90 -11.15
N MET A 224 7.20 -11.60 -10.37
CA MET A 224 6.46 -12.77 -10.84
C MET A 224 5.28 -12.40 -11.73
N ARG A 225 5.00 -13.29 -12.68
CA ARG A 225 3.81 -13.27 -13.52
C ARG A 225 2.61 -13.80 -12.75
N VAL A 226 1.58 -12.97 -12.57
CA VAL A 226 0.38 -13.27 -11.79
C VAL A 226 -0.91 -12.95 -12.56
N GLU A 227 -2.02 -13.56 -12.16
CA GLU A 227 -3.36 -13.35 -12.73
C GLU A 227 -4.35 -12.88 -11.66
N LEU A 228 -5.07 -11.79 -11.94
CA LEU A 228 -6.15 -11.26 -11.11
C LEU A 228 -7.51 -11.43 -11.82
N ARG A 229 -8.39 -12.26 -11.26
CA ARG A 229 -9.77 -12.48 -11.78
C ARG A 229 -10.79 -11.56 -11.13
N ASP A 230 -11.88 -11.29 -11.86
CA ASP A 230 -13.00 -10.43 -11.44
C ASP A 230 -12.59 -9.09 -10.81
N ALA A 231 -11.45 -8.54 -11.22
CA ALA A 231 -10.82 -7.38 -10.60
C ALA A 231 -11.79 -6.18 -10.57
N ARG A 232 -11.95 -5.57 -9.39
CA ARG A 232 -12.87 -4.46 -9.12
C ARG A 232 -12.10 -3.20 -8.77
N VAL A 233 -12.53 -2.09 -9.36
CA VAL A 233 -12.02 -0.75 -9.08
C VAL A 233 -12.55 -0.31 -7.71
N ILE A 234 -11.66 -0.12 -6.74
CA ILE A 234 -12.02 0.22 -5.34
C ILE A 234 -11.87 1.71 -5.00
N GLY A 235 -11.45 2.54 -5.96
CA GLY A 235 -11.27 3.99 -5.81
C GLY A 235 -11.12 4.71 -7.15
N PRO A 236 -11.06 6.05 -7.17
CA PRO A 236 -10.87 6.82 -8.39
C PRO A 236 -9.50 6.54 -9.03
N TYR A 237 -9.41 6.70 -10.36
CA TYR A 237 -8.15 6.70 -11.09
C TYR A 237 -7.43 8.04 -10.93
N GLY A 238 -6.16 8.00 -10.53
CA GLY A 238 -5.26 9.16 -10.51
C GLY A 238 -4.06 8.98 -11.45
N TYR A 239 -3.21 8.01 -11.13
CA TYR A 239 -2.05 7.61 -11.94
C TYR A 239 -2.09 6.12 -12.26
N GLU A 240 -2.28 5.29 -11.23
CA GLU A 240 -2.65 3.87 -11.33
C GLU A 240 -4.15 3.63 -11.07
N ILE A 241 -4.62 2.41 -11.34
CA ILE A 241 -5.99 1.95 -11.04
C ILE A 241 -5.97 1.13 -9.75
N PRO A 242 -6.63 1.56 -8.65
CA PRO A 242 -6.67 0.78 -7.41
C PRO A 242 -7.70 -0.36 -7.49
N VAL A 243 -7.25 -1.59 -7.24
CA VAL A 243 -8.09 -2.79 -7.13
C VAL A 243 -7.80 -3.55 -5.83
N ARG A 244 -8.63 -4.55 -5.51
CA ARG A 244 -8.34 -5.53 -4.43
C ARG A 244 -8.19 -6.95 -4.98
N ILE A 245 -7.41 -7.78 -4.29
CA ILE A 245 -7.36 -9.23 -4.51
C ILE A 245 -8.58 -9.87 -3.84
N ASP A 246 -9.36 -10.66 -4.57
CA ASP A 246 -10.63 -11.21 -4.06
C ASP A 246 -10.43 -12.58 -3.38
N ASN A 247 -10.13 -12.54 -2.08
CA ASN A 247 -10.06 -13.73 -1.22
C ASN A 247 -11.42 -14.39 -0.93
N GLY A 248 -12.54 -13.85 -1.43
CA GLY A 248 -13.87 -14.47 -1.32
C GLY A 248 -14.68 -13.96 -0.14
N THR A 249 -15.36 -14.87 0.56
CA THR A 249 -16.17 -14.55 1.76
C THR A 249 -15.36 -14.67 3.05
N ASP A 250 -15.90 -14.17 4.16
CA ASP A 250 -15.38 -14.41 5.51
C ASP A 250 -13.98 -13.81 5.79
N THR A 251 -13.51 -12.94 4.90
CA THR A 251 -12.19 -12.25 4.89
C THR A 251 -12.02 -11.13 5.92
N GLY A 252 -13.07 -10.79 6.68
CA GLY A 252 -13.11 -9.62 7.57
C GLY A 252 -13.21 -8.26 6.86
N GLU A 253 -13.23 -8.24 5.52
CA GLU A 253 -13.28 -7.01 4.72
C GLU A 253 -14.58 -6.21 4.91
N VAL A 254 -14.46 -4.88 4.92
CA VAL A 254 -15.61 -3.96 4.87
C VAL A 254 -15.55 -3.16 3.57
N LEU A 255 -16.59 -3.28 2.75
CA LEU A 255 -16.77 -2.51 1.53
C LEU A 255 -17.81 -1.42 1.72
N THR A 256 -17.62 -0.27 1.08
CA THR A 256 -18.65 0.77 0.94
C THR A 256 -19.76 0.34 -0.03
N GLU A 257 -20.91 1.02 -0.05
CA GLU A 257 -22.00 0.73 -0.99
C GLU A 257 -21.57 0.84 -2.47
N ALA A 258 -20.59 1.69 -2.77
CA ALA A 258 -19.97 1.79 -4.10
C ALA A 258 -19.00 0.64 -4.42
N GLY A 259 -18.66 -0.23 -3.46
CA GLY A 259 -17.67 -1.30 -3.61
C GLY A 259 -16.22 -0.89 -3.32
N GLY A 260 -16.00 0.27 -2.72
CA GLY A 260 -14.66 0.72 -2.29
C GLY A 260 -14.23 0.06 -0.98
N LEU A 261 -12.94 -0.24 -0.84
CA LEU A 261 -12.40 -0.98 0.30
C LEU A 261 -12.11 -0.04 1.48
N MET A 262 -12.76 -0.28 2.62
CA MET A 262 -12.80 0.65 3.76
C MET A 262 -11.75 0.28 4.82
N LEU A 263 -10.96 1.26 5.28
CA LEU A 263 -10.04 1.07 6.41
C LEU A 263 -10.81 0.91 7.72
N THR A 264 -10.33 0.02 8.60
CA THR A 264 -10.95 -0.24 9.92
C THR A 264 -9.87 -0.42 11.00
N GLU A 265 -10.26 -0.48 12.28
CA GLU A 265 -9.32 -0.82 13.37
C GLU A 265 -8.79 -2.27 13.29
N ALA A 266 -9.38 -3.14 12.46
CA ALA A 266 -9.06 -4.56 12.33
C ALA A 266 -8.44 -4.94 10.96
N SER A 267 -8.35 -4.00 10.02
CA SER A 267 -7.69 -4.19 8.72
C SER A 267 -7.21 -2.86 8.15
N LEU A 268 -5.93 -2.84 7.77
CA LEU A 268 -5.28 -1.78 7.00
C LEU A 268 -5.36 -2.00 5.48
N ASN A 269 -6.09 -3.03 5.04
CA ASN A 269 -6.29 -3.42 3.65
C ASN A 269 -4.99 -3.71 2.86
N PRO A 270 -4.12 -4.63 3.34
CA PRO A 270 -2.93 -5.09 2.60
C PRO A 270 -3.23 -5.56 1.17
N GLN A 271 -4.38 -6.19 0.96
CA GLN A 271 -4.84 -6.78 -0.31
C GLN A 271 -5.25 -5.77 -1.40
N ARG A 272 -4.92 -4.49 -1.22
CA ARG A 272 -4.98 -3.45 -2.27
C ARG A 272 -3.73 -3.51 -3.15
N ILE A 273 -3.92 -3.71 -4.45
CA ILE A 273 -2.86 -3.59 -5.46
C ILE A 273 -3.21 -2.51 -6.48
N LEU A 274 -2.20 -1.82 -7.01
CA LEU A 274 -2.35 -0.79 -8.04
C LEU A 274 -2.02 -1.35 -9.43
N ILE A 275 -2.85 -1.11 -10.44
CA ILE A 275 -2.52 -1.46 -11.83
C ILE A 275 -1.76 -0.30 -12.48
N ASP A 276 -0.50 -0.50 -12.88
CA ASP A 276 0.37 0.49 -13.56
C ASP A 276 -0.05 0.66 -15.04
N ALA A 277 -1.28 1.12 -15.26
CA ALA A 277 -1.82 1.40 -16.58
C ALA A 277 -2.87 2.51 -16.54
N LYS A 278 -2.89 3.33 -17.60
CA LYS A 278 -3.98 4.29 -17.84
C LYS A 278 -5.18 3.58 -18.47
N PRO A 279 -6.40 3.71 -17.92
CA PRO A 279 -7.60 3.12 -18.51
C PRO A 279 -8.03 3.86 -19.79
N ALA A 280 -8.67 3.12 -20.71
CA ALA A 280 -9.18 3.67 -21.97
C ALA A 280 -10.43 4.55 -21.80
N VAL A 281 -11.13 4.42 -20.66
CA VAL A 281 -12.33 5.18 -20.27
C VAL A 281 -12.17 5.69 -18.84
N PRO A 282 -12.89 6.76 -18.42
CA PRO A 282 -12.97 7.14 -17.02
C PRO A 282 -13.53 5.99 -16.17
N LEU A 283 -12.95 5.78 -14.99
CA LEU A 283 -13.37 4.75 -14.03
C LEU A 283 -14.06 5.37 -12.82
N LYS A 284 -14.97 4.63 -12.21
CA LYS A 284 -15.50 4.88 -10.87
C LYS A 284 -15.36 3.64 -9.98
N THR A 285 -15.41 3.86 -8.67
CA THR A 285 -15.54 2.78 -7.68
C THR A 285 -16.72 1.87 -8.01
N GLY A 286 -16.49 0.56 -7.97
CA GLY A 286 -17.50 -0.47 -8.27
C GLY A 286 -17.56 -0.91 -9.74
N ASP A 287 -16.84 -0.23 -10.64
CA ASP A 287 -16.54 -0.78 -11.97
C ASP A 287 -15.68 -2.06 -11.85
N ARG A 288 -15.76 -2.96 -12.85
CA ARG A 288 -14.92 -4.17 -12.90
C ARG A 288 -14.34 -4.39 -14.30
N PHE A 289 -13.26 -5.15 -14.37
CA PHE A 289 -12.71 -5.61 -15.64
C PHE A 289 -13.57 -6.75 -16.23
N ALA A 290 -13.65 -6.81 -17.57
CA ALA A 290 -14.44 -7.78 -18.32
C ALA A 290 -13.77 -9.16 -18.47
N GLY A 291 -12.58 -9.34 -17.90
CA GLY A 291 -11.78 -10.55 -17.94
C GLY A 291 -10.60 -10.44 -16.96
N PRO A 292 -9.73 -11.47 -16.88
CA PRO A 292 -8.55 -11.45 -16.01
C PRO A 292 -7.55 -10.36 -16.42
N ILE A 293 -6.83 -9.82 -15.43
CA ILE A 293 -5.60 -9.04 -15.65
C ILE A 293 -4.41 -9.94 -15.38
N THR A 294 -3.66 -10.30 -16.42
CA THR A 294 -2.36 -10.96 -16.28
C THR A 294 -1.24 -9.92 -16.36
N GLY A 295 -0.23 -10.02 -15.50
CA GLY A 295 0.83 -9.01 -15.42
C GLY A 295 1.98 -9.39 -14.48
N ILE A 296 2.94 -8.48 -14.35
CA ILE A 296 4.14 -8.64 -13.50
C ILE A 296 4.00 -7.85 -12.21
N VAL A 297 4.28 -8.46 -11.06
CA VAL A 297 4.36 -7.75 -9.77
C VAL A 297 5.63 -6.90 -9.71
N SER A 298 5.50 -5.68 -9.20
CA SER A 298 6.57 -4.68 -9.11
C SER A 298 6.32 -3.73 -7.94
N TYR A 299 7.31 -2.95 -7.54
CA TYR A 299 7.20 -1.99 -6.43
C TYR A 299 7.70 -0.61 -6.84
N SER A 300 6.91 0.44 -6.61
CA SER A 300 7.40 1.83 -6.76
C SER A 300 6.49 2.81 -6.04
N PHE A 301 7.04 3.95 -5.60
CA PHE A 301 6.33 4.98 -4.84
C PHE A 301 5.60 4.39 -3.62
N SER A 302 6.31 3.59 -2.82
CA SER A 302 5.80 2.95 -1.60
C SER A 302 4.53 2.08 -1.79
N ASN A 303 4.32 1.51 -2.98
CA ASN A 303 3.17 0.67 -3.31
C ASN A 303 3.59 -0.52 -4.20
N PHE A 304 3.06 -1.70 -3.91
CA PHE A 304 3.06 -2.83 -4.84
C PHE A 304 2.10 -2.58 -6.01
N LYS A 305 2.51 -2.99 -7.21
CA LYS A 305 1.83 -2.73 -8.47
C LYS A 305 1.85 -3.93 -9.40
N LEU A 306 0.76 -4.13 -10.13
CA LEU A 306 0.70 -5.04 -11.26
C LEU A 306 0.99 -4.27 -12.56
N LEU A 307 1.97 -4.72 -13.32
CA LEU A 307 2.28 -4.26 -14.67
C LEU A 307 1.48 -5.13 -15.66
N PRO A 308 0.35 -4.68 -16.22
CA PRO A 308 -0.49 -5.56 -17.04
C PRO A 308 0.11 -5.80 -18.42
N GLU A 309 0.05 -7.05 -18.90
CA GLU A 309 0.35 -7.40 -20.29
C GLU A 309 -0.67 -6.77 -21.25
N ARG A 310 -1.93 -6.70 -20.78
CA ARG A 310 -3.06 -6.02 -21.40
C ARG A 310 -4.05 -5.63 -20.33
N LEU A 311 -4.66 -4.45 -20.47
CA LEU A 311 -5.81 -4.07 -19.67
C LEU A 311 -7.11 -4.53 -20.37
N PRO A 312 -8.00 -5.31 -19.72
CA PRO A 312 -9.31 -5.68 -20.28
C PRO A 312 -10.26 -4.48 -20.40
N ASP A 313 -11.35 -4.66 -21.16
CA ASP A 313 -12.47 -3.73 -21.19
C ASP A 313 -13.14 -3.59 -19.81
N ILE A 314 -13.87 -2.49 -19.60
CA ILE A 314 -14.54 -2.18 -18.34
C ILE A 314 -16.04 -2.49 -18.42
N VAL A 315 -16.55 -3.26 -17.46
CA VAL A 315 -17.98 -3.38 -17.19
C VAL A 315 -18.33 -2.46 -16.03
N SER A 316 -19.09 -1.40 -16.32
CA SER A 316 -19.36 -0.37 -15.31
C SER A 316 -20.26 -0.87 -14.17
N GLY A 317 -19.98 -0.39 -12.95
CA GLY A 317 -20.72 -0.68 -11.74
C GLY A 317 -22.12 -0.07 -11.73
N ALA A 318 -23.05 -0.72 -11.03
CA ALA A 318 -24.44 -0.26 -10.93
C ALA A 318 -24.60 1.02 -10.09
N PHE A 319 -23.63 1.36 -9.24
CA PHE A 319 -23.69 2.52 -8.35
C PHE A 319 -23.78 3.85 -9.13
N GLN A 320 -24.63 4.76 -8.65
CA GLN A 320 -24.89 6.08 -9.23
C GLN A 320 -24.88 7.13 -8.11
N PRO A 321 -24.66 8.43 -8.41
CA PRO A 321 -24.84 9.50 -7.43
C PRO A 321 -26.22 9.44 -6.76
N ALA A 322 -26.24 9.40 -5.44
CA ALA A 322 -27.46 9.32 -4.67
C ALA A 322 -28.20 10.67 -4.64
N ASN A 323 -29.53 10.61 -4.59
CA ASN A 323 -30.37 11.76 -4.26
C ASN A 323 -30.83 11.65 -2.81
N THR A 324 -30.91 12.77 -2.10
CA THR A 324 -31.49 12.80 -0.76
C THR A 324 -32.97 12.39 -0.77
N ARG A 325 -33.45 11.91 0.38
CA ARG A 325 -34.88 11.69 0.66
C ARG A 325 -35.50 12.84 1.48
N LEU A 326 -34.71 13.84 1.84
CA LEU A 326 -35.19 15.06 2.48
C LEU A 326 -35.91 15.93 1.45
N VAL A 327 -36.94 16.63 1.90
CA VAL A 327 -37.77 17.55 1.10
C VAL A 327 -37.93 18.82 1.92
N GLN A 328 -37.77 19.99 1.28
CA GLN A 328 -38.03 21.28 1.91
C GLN A 328 -39.48 21.37 2.43
N ASP A 329 -39.65 22.06 3.55
CA ASP A 329 -40.91 22.21 4.26
C ASP A 329 -40.83 23.52 5.04
N ASP A 330 -41.81 24.42 4.88
CA ASP A 330 -41.79 25.78 5.43
C ASP A 330 -41.79 25.84 6.98
N HIS A 331 -41.84 24.69 7.66
CA HIS A 331 -41.77 24.54 9.12
C HIS A 331 -40.57 23.70 9.59
N LYS A 332 -39.60 23.44 8.70
CA LYS A 332 -38.37 22.68 8.99
C LYS A 332 -37.14 23.43 8.48
N LEU A 333 -35.97 23.02 8.95
CA LEU A 333 -34.67 23.47 8.45
C LEU A 333 -33.90 22.25 7.94
N THR A 334 -33.51 22.28 6.67
CA THR A 334 -32.66 21.27 6.05
C THR A 334 -31.22 21.75 6.06
N VAL A 335 -30.33 20.92 6.61
CA VAL A 335 -28.90 21.22 6.75
C VAL A 335 -28.11 20.08 6.12
N ALA A 336 -27.22 20.42 5.20
CA ALA A 336 -26.25 19.50 4.61
C ALA A 336 -24.84 19.80 5.11
N SER A 337 -24.00 18.77 5.12
CA SER A 337 -22.55 18.91 5.23
C SER A 337 -21.93 18.24 4.01
N PHE A 338 -21.05 18.93 3.29
CA PHE A 338 -20.60 18.53 1.98
C PHE A 338 -19.12 18.88 1.79
N ASN A 339 -18.28 17.86 1.65
CA ASN A 339 -16.87 18.07 1.31
C ASN A 339 -16.78 18.41 -0.18
N VAL A 340 -16.17 19.55 -0.51
CA VAL A 340 -15.94 19.98 -1.88
C VAL A 340 -14.49 19.74 -2.34
N GLU A 341 -13.66 19.07 -1.54
CA GLU A 341 -12.35 18.51 -1.90
C GLU A 341 -11.48 19.55 -2.64
N ASN A 342 -10.81 20.41 -1.88
CA ASN A 342 -9.83 21.42 -2.31
C ASN A 342 -10.34 22.38 -3.40
N PHE A 343 -11.58 22.86 -3.26
CA PHE A 343 -12.30 23.65 -4.26
C PHE A 343 -11.86 25.12 -4.34
N ASP A 344 -11.47 25.58 -5.55
CA ASP A 344 -11.11 26.98 -5.85
C ASP A 344 -11.75 27.49 -7.18
N PRO A 345 -11.74 28.81 -7.49
CA PRO A 345 -12.37 29.36 -8.70
C PRO A 345 -11.84 28.82 -10.05
N GLY A 346 -10.67 28.17 -10.07
CA GLY A 346 -10.08 27.53 -11.23
C GLY A 346 -10.72 26.21 -11.67
N ASP A 347 -11.59 25.62 -10.85
CA ASP A 347 -12.14 24.26 -11.03
C ASP A 347 -13.01 24.05 -12.29
N GLY A 348 -13.41 25.14 -12.95
CA GLY A 348 -14.10 25.12 -14.25
C GLY A 348 -15.36 24.26 -14.24
N LYS A 349 -15.33 23.09 -14.89
CA LYS A 349 -16.51 22.20 -14.98
C LYS A 349 -16.94 21.61 -13.62
N ARG A 350 -16.03 21.51 -12.66
CA ARG A 350 -16.32 20.96 -11.32
C ARG A 350 -17.21 21.91 -10.52
N ILE A 351 -17.13 23.22 -10.77
CA ILE A 351 -18.02 24.25 -10.19
C ILE A 351 -19.50 23.95 -10.54
N GLU A 352 -19.80 23.70 -11.82
CA GLU A 352 -21.16 23.34 -12.27
C GLU A 352 -21.61 22.00 -11.67
N GLN A 353 -20.72 21.00 -11.59
CA GLN A 353 -21.03 19.69 -11.01
C GLN A 353 -21.37 19.77 -9.51
N LEU A 354 -20.64 20.59 -8.75
CA LEU A 354 -20.93 20.84 -7.33
C LEU A 354 -22.20 21.68 -7.16
N GLY A 355 -22.44 22.65 -8.05
CA GLY A 355 -23.68 23.40 -8.14
C GLY A 355 -24.90 22.49 -8.37
N GLN A 356 -24.81 21.58 -9.33
CA GLN A 356 -25.83 20.55 -9.58
C GLN A 356 -25.99 19.60 -8.39
N ALA A 357 -24.90 19.17 -7.75
CA ALA A 357 -24.96 18.27 -6.60
C ALA A 357 -25.73 18.90 -5.42
N ILE A 358 -25.42 20.15 -5.08
CA ILE A 358 -26.08 20.87 -3.98
C ILE A 358 -27.52 21.26 -4.35
N ALA A 359 -27.77 21.70 -5.59
CA ALA A 359 -29.09 22.05 -6.03
C ALA A 359 -30.02 20.82 -6.17
N VAL A 360 -29.63 19.86 -7.01
CA VAL A 360 -30.50 18.75 -7.43
C VAL A 360 -30.35 17.53 -6.53
N ASN A 361 -29.13 17.05 -6.30
CA ASN A 361 -28.93 15.78 -5.59
C ASN A 361 -29.16 15.90 -4.07
N LEU A 362 -28.81 17.05 -3.46
CA LEU A 362 -29.16 17.41 -2.08
C LEU A 362 -30.54 18.09 -1.96
N ASN A 363 -31.28 18.26 -3.05
CA ASN A 363 -32.64 18.81 -3.11
C ASN A 363 -32.79 20.18 -2.41
N HIS A 364 -31.93 21.13 -2.78
CA HIS A 364 -31.91 22.52 -2.30
C HIS A 364 -31.97 22.64 -0.76
N PRO A 365 -30.95 22.18 -0.01
CA PRO A 365 -30.91 22.35 1.44
C PRO A 365 -30.88 23.84 1.82
N ASP A 366 -31.35 24.21 3.01
CA ASP A 366 -31.40 25.63 3.43
C ASP A 366 -30.04 26.15 3.89
N ILE A 367 -29.22 25.28 4.49
CA ILE A 367 -27.85 25.55 4.93
C ILE A 367 -26.92 24.43 4.42
N VAL A 368 -25.73 24.80 3.93
CA VAL A 368 -24.65 23.85 3.63
C VAL A 368 -23.38 24.24 4.39
N GLY A 369 -22.89 23.35 5.25
CA GLY A 369 -21.53 23.40 5.78
C GLY A 369 -20.57 22.74 4.80
N LEU A 370 -19.69 23.53 4.19
CA LEU A 370 -18.70 23.08 3.21
C LEU A 370 -17.38 22.70 3.89
N LEU A 371 -16.74 21.63 3.43
CA LEU A 371 -15.38 21.26 3.84
C LEU A 371 -14.43 21.37 2.65
N GLU A 372 -13.16 21.70 2.92
CA GLU A 372 -12.09 21.83 1.93
C GLU A 372 -12.40 22.85 0.80
N VAL A 373 -13.00 23.99 1.17
CA VAL A 373 -12.97 25.20 0.34
C VAL A 373 -11.58 25.83 0.44
N GLN A 374 -10.97 26.13 -0.70
CA GLN A 374 -9.68 26.84 -0.78
C GLN A 374 -9.88 28.35 -0.95
N ASP A 375 -8.81 29.09 -0.69
CA ASP A 375 -8.69 30.51 -1.01
C ASP A 375 -8.81 30.80 -2.51
N ASN A 376 -9.10 32.06 -2.86
CA ASN A 376 -9.38 32.55 -4.21
C ASN A 376 -8.28 32.26 -5.26
N ASN A 377 -7.09 31.84 -4.82
CA ASN A 377 -5.91 31.56 -5.62
C ASN A 377 -5.55 30.05 -5.67
N GLY A 378 -6.31 29.18 -5.02
CA GLY A 378 -6.11 27.72 -4.96
C GLY A 378 -4.94 27.31 -4.07
N GLU A 379 -4.17 26.29 -4.47
CA GLU A 379 -3.02 25.73 -3.72
C GLU A 379 -1.82 26.71 -3.52
N LYS A 380 -1.97 28.01 -3.80
CA LYS A 380 -0.87 28.98 -3.83
C LYS A 380 -0.61 29.61 -2.45
N ASP A 381 0.43 29.12 -1.77
CA ASP A 381 0.99 29.74 -0.57
C ASP A 381 1.72 31.07 -0.91
N ASP A 382 0.94 32.12 -1.20
CA ASP A 382 1.41 33.50 -1.45
C ASP A 382 0.98 34.50 -0.36
N GLY A 383 0.26 34.03 0.67
CA GLY A 383 -0.28 34.84 1.76
C GLY A 383 -1.72 35.32 1.57
N THR A 384 -2.37 34.99 0.45
CA THR A 384 -3.84 35.07 0.31
C THR A 384 -4.52 34.13 1.33
N THR A 385 -5.56 34.61 2.01
CA THR A 385 -6.41 33.84 2.93
C THR A 385 -7.89 34.27 2.85
N ASP A 386 -8.35 34.60 1.64
CA ASP A 386 -9.74 34.93 1.35
C ASP A 386 -10.30 33.93 0.33
N ALA A 387 -11.48 33.39 0.62
CA ALA A 387 -12.21 32.45 -0.22
C ALA A 387 -13.53 33.05 -0.79
N SER A 388 -13.72 34.37 -0.71
CA SER A 388 -14.96 35.04 -1.14
C SER A 388 -15.33 34.80 -2.61
N GLU A 389 -14.36 34.65 -3.51
CA GLU A 389 -14.56 34.30 -4.91
C GLU A 389 -14.91 32.81 -5.08
N SER A 390 -14.28 31.92 -4.30
CA SER A 390 -14.63 30.49 -4.23
C SER A 390 -16.12 30.34 -3.86
N PHE A 391 -16.56 31.01 -2.80
CA PHE A 391 -17.98 31.07 -2.45
C PHE A 391 -18.84 31.67 -3.57
N ARG A 392 -18.41 32.75 -4.22
CA ARG A 392 -19.19 33.44 -5.27
C ARG A 392 -19.50 32.51 -6.44
N VAL A 393 -18.49 31.82 -7.00
CA VAL A 393 -18.69 30.95 -8.17
C VAL A 393 -19.56 29.74 -7.85
N LEU A 394 -19.44 29.16 -6.65
CA LEU A 394 -20.28 28.04 -6.23
C LEU A 394 -21.74 28.47 -6.01
N ILE A 395 -21.98 29.64 -5.41
CA ILE A 395 -23.32 30.21 -5.26
C ILE A 395 -23.98 30.48 -6.63
N GLU A 396 -23.21 30.92 -7.62
CA GLU A 396 -23.72 31.15 -8.97
C GLU A 396 -24.07 29.85 -9.70
N ALA A 397 -23.26 28.81 -9.61
CA ALA A 397 -23.58 27.49 -10.16
C ALA A 397 -24.79 26.83 -9.47
N ILE A 398 -24.89 26.93 -8.14
CA ILE A 398 -26.07 26.48 -7.38
C ILE A 398 -27.34 27.16 -7.93
N ARG A 399 -27.30 28.48 -8.15
CA ARG A 399 -28.43 29.25 -8.72
C ARG A 399 -28.72 28.87 -10.18
N ALA A 400 -27.70 28.63 -11.00
CA ALA A 400 -27.86 28.19 -12.38
C ALA A 400 -28.62 26.86 -12.48
N HIS A 401 -28.38 25.95 -11.53
CA HIS A 401 -29.13 24.70 -11.37
C HIS A 401 -30.47 24.84 -10.61
N GLY A 402 -31.04 26.06 -10.55
CA GLY A 402 -32.35 26.34 -9.95
C GLY A 402 -32.33 26.57 -8.43
N GLY A 403 -31.14 26.63 -7.83
CA GLY A 403 -30.97 26.85 -6.39
C GLY A 403 -31.53 28.19 -5.90
N ARG A 404 -32.26 28.11 -4.78
CA ARG A 404 -32.70 29.26 -3.99
C ARG A 404 -31.49 29.90 -3.27
N SER A 405 -31.72 31.03 -2.60
CA SER A 405 -30.72 31.64 -1.71
C SER A 405 -30.36 30.70 -0.57
N ILE A 406 -29.20 30.05 -0.68
CA ILE A 406 -28.60 29.15 0.31
C ILE A 406 -27.66 29.92 1.25
N LEU A 407 -27.60 29.49 2.51
CA LEU A 407 -26.52 29.88 3.42
C LEU A 407 -25.37 28.87 3.31
N LEU A 408 -24.20 29.31 2.82
CA LEU A 408 -22.95 28.56 2.87
C LEU A 408 -22.15 28.96 4.12
N GLN A 409 -21.54 27.99 4.79
CA GLN A 409 -20.60 28.18 5.90
C GLN A 409 -19.42 27.20 5.76
N ILE A 410 -18.31 27.50 6.44
CA ILE A 410 -17.17 26.61 6.70
C ILE A 410 -17.13 26.39 8.21
#